data_AF-A0AAE3LN67-F1
#
_entry.id   AF-A0AAE3LN67-F1
#
_cell.length_a   1.000
_cell.length_b   1.000
_cell.length_c   1.000
_cell.angle_alpha   90.00
_cell.angle_beta   90.00
_cell.angle_gamma   90.00
#
_symmetry.space_group_name_H-M   'P 1'
#
loop_
_entity.id
_entity.type
_entity.pdbx_description
1 polymer ?
#
loop_
_entity_poly.entity_id
_entity_poly.type
_entity_poly.pdbx_seq_one_letter_code
_entity_poly.pdbx_strand_id
1 'polypeptide(L)'
;MKDEFKQLNSQIEQMIPTSFTEKDRQAVRRKIRTLPYKRKKQYLIPKTLSILVFSCLIIIGILYMKEQLFPVEWNKQSAGPSNDSDRTEQINPYTKLMKEDNIFLTFDEKSITIGDTIGAFQVVDITHQEKETIISFEGQSMITGDIFTTQNNCWFTPNPKSLADFPLEEADFDKNLLFTFDDMKALQLTYNLPLEFTEAVQSIQDISVDIAAITYIITADQTTIELGITSRNQRTYETTIELSEKLLTIYDQYASSYNDSLLKGLLPFEVFQIYAHALSLEDEKVKYSLLIKGDAYGTPDEETYFHDPFWAPTPEMKENEQNFYKQLTTLDSFREIYLSNTEVLISFPSFGNLAQFRLIKDTAQDVWKIPLNAMQ
;
A
#
# COMPACT_ATOMS: atom_id res chain seq x y z
N MET A 1 24.54 -8.85 84.66
CA MET A 1 24.95 -7.89 83.61
C MET A 1 24.99 -8.46 82.19
N LYS A 2 25.87 -9.41 81.81
CA LYS A 2 25.86 -9.95 80.41
C LYS A 2 24.59 -10.75 80.07
N ASP A 3 24.05 -11.51 81.01
CA ASP A 3 22.88 -12.35 80.76
C ASP A 3 21.56 -11.55 80.73
N GLU A 4 21.46 -10.49 81.55
CA GLU A 4 20.33 -9.56 81.52
C GLU A 4 20.28 -8.77 80.21
N PHE A 5 21.44 -8.36 79.67
CA PHE A 5 21.51 -7.67 78.39
C PHE A 5 21.10 -8.57 77.22
N LYS A 6 21.43 -9.87 77.30
CA LYS A 6 21.07 -10.85 76.27
C LYS A 6 19.58 -11.20 76.31
N GLN A 7 18.99 -11.28 77.50
CA GLN A 7 17.54 -11.44 77.66
C GLN A 7 16.76 -10.20 77.20
N LEU A 8 17.26 -9.00 77.49
CA LEU A 8 16.63 -7.75 77.04
C LEU A 8 16.64 -7.64 75.50
N ASN A 9 17.77 -7.96 74.85
CA ASN A 9 17.84 -7.96 73.38
C ASN A 9 16.90 -9.00 72.75
N SER A 10 16.82 -10.20 73.32
CA SER A 10 15.91 -11.25 72.84
C SER A 10 14.44 -10.84 72.94
N GLN A 11 14.05 -10.11 73.98
CA GLN A 11 12.68 -9.62 74.15
C GLN A 11 12.36 -8.46 73.19
N ILE A 12 13.35 -7.58 72.94
CA ILE A 12 13.20 -6.47 71.99
C ILE A 12 13.06 -7.01 70.56
N GLU A 13 13.87 -8.00 70.15
CA GLU A 13 13.78 -8.61 68.82
C GLU A 13 12.46 -9.37 68.60
N GLN A 14 11.85 -9.93 69.65
CA GLN A 14 10.52 -10.56 69.57
C GLN A 14 9.35 -9.56 69.58
N MET A 15 9.55 -8.35 70.11
CA MET A 15 8.52 -7.30 70.13
C MET A 15 8.48 -6.43 68.88
N ILE A 16 9.48 -6.51 67.99
CA ILE A 16 9.47 -5.79 66.72
C ILE A 16 8.85 -6.70 65.65
N PRO A 17 7.60 -6.47 65.22
CA PRO A 17 7.01 -7.25 64.14
C PRO A 17 7.81 -7.01 62.85
N THR A 18 8.55 -8.02 62.40
CA THR A 18 9.33 -8.00 61.15
C THR A 18 8.49 -8.13 59.90
N SER A 19 7.15 -8.18 60.04
CA SER A 19 6.21 -8.23 58.93
C SER A 19 5.19 -7.12 59.03
N PHE A 20 4.98 -6.41 57.92
CA PHE A 20 3.90 -5.43 57.79
C PHE A 20 2.56 -6.13 58.00
N THR A 21 1.75 -5.61 58.93
CA THR A 21 0.37 -6.09 59.04
C THR A 21 -0.42 -5.71 57.80
N GLU A 22 -1.50 -6.43 57.51
CA GLU A 22 -2.34 -6.13 56.34
C GLU A 22 -2.96 -4.72 56.42
N LYS A 23 -3.15 -4.24 57.65
CA LYS A 23 -3.57 -2.86 57.94
C LYS A 23 -2.50 -1.83 57.56
N ASP A 24 -1.23 -2.12 57.84
CA ASP A 24 -0.10 -1.25 57.44
C ASP A 24 0.06 -1.22 55.92
N ARG A 25 -0.11 -2.37 55.25
CA ARG A 25 -0.09 -2.44 53.78
C ARG A 25 -1.21 -1.62 53.15
N GLN A 26 -2.42 -1.68 53.70
CA GLN A 26 -3.53 -0.85 53.23
C GLN A 26 -3.30 0.64 53.50
N ALA A 27 -2.73 1.00 54.65
CA ALA A 27 -2.38 2.39 54.98
C ALA A 27 -1.34 2.95 54.00
N VAL A 28 -0.31 2.17 53.66
CA VAL A 28 0.70 2.53 52.66
C VAL A 28 0.07 2.67 51.26
N ARG A 29 -0.79 1.73 50.83
CA ARG A 29 -1.49 1.81 49.53
C ARG A 29 -2.38 3.05 49.43
N ARG A 30 -3.09 3.42 50.50
CA ARG A 30 -3.87 4.67 50.53
C ARG A 30 -2.97 5.89 50.41
N LYS A 31 -1.83 5.92 51.12
CA LYS A 31 -0.88 7.03 51.08
C LYS A 31 -0.21 7.19 49.71
N ILE A 32 0.04 6.09 49.00
CA ILE A 32 0.57 6.13 47.62
C ILE A 32 -0.49 6.67 46.64
N ARG A 33 -1.77 6.29 46.80
CA ARG A 33 -2.85 6.77 45.92
C ARG A 33 -3.23 8.24 46.13
N THR A 34 -3.00 8.80 47.31
CA THR A 34 -3.37 10.19 47.63
C THR A 34 -2.24 11.20 47.44
N LEU A 35 -1.03 10.77 47.06
CA LEU A 35 0.05 11.71 46.73
C LEU A 35 -0.21 12.33 45.35
N PRO A 36 -0.44 13.66 45.26
CA PRO A 36 -0.56 14.32 43.97
C PRO A 36 0.77 14.18 43.23
N TYR A 37 0.71 13.60 42.04
CA TYR A 37 1.88 13.38 41.18
C TYR A 37 2.48 14.74 40.78
N LYS A 38 3.41 15.27 41.59
CA LYS A 38 4.22 16.44 41.24
C LYS A 38 5.11 16.04 40.06
N ARG A 39 4.60 16.20 38.83
CA ARG A 39 5.41 16.20 37.61
C ARG A 39 6.53 17.22 37.81
N LYS A 40 7.77 16.74 37.96
CA LYS A 40 8.94 17.60 37.82
C LYS A 40 8.83 18.28 36.46
N LYS A 41 8.80 19.62 36.42
CA LYS A 41 8.95 20.40 35.19
C LYS A 41 10.34 20.11 34.64
N GLN A 42 10.47 19.07 33.84
CA GLN A 42 11.62 18.88 32.97
C GLN A 42 11.53 19.98 31.91
N TYR A 43 12.62 20.71 31.72
CA TYR A 43 12.75 21.76 30.73
C TYR A 43 12.34 21.22 29.36
N LEU A 44 11.19 21.68 28.87
CA LEU A 44 10.70 21.44 27.51
C LEU A 44 11.52 22.32 26.58
N ILE A 45 12.69 21.84 26.16
CA ILE A 45 13.13 22.19 24.81
C ILE A 45 12.25 21.32 23.91
N PRO A 46 11.39 21.92 23.07
CA PRO A 46 10.48 21.15 22.25
C PRO A 46 11.30 20.27 21.30
N LYS A 47 11.04 18.96 21.31
CA LYS A 47 11.74 17.98 20.46
C LYS A 47 11.71 18.35 18.98
N THR A 48 10.73 19.15 18.57
CA THR A 48 10.61 19.71 17.22
C THR A 48 11.78 20.64 16.86
N LEU A 49 12.33 21.39 17.81
CA LEU A 49 13.48 22.27 17.57
C LEU A 49 14.75 21.47 17.32
N SER A 50 14.94 20.37 18.05
CA SER A 50 16.08 19.47 17.87
C SER A 50 16.05 18.78 16.51
N ILE A 51 14.86 18.36 16.06
CA ILE A 51 14.66 17.76 14.74
C ILE A 51 14.98 18.78 13.65
N LEU A 52 14.46 20.00 13.75
CA LEU A 52 14.68 21.05 12.74
C LEU A 52 16.16 21.44 12.59
N VAL A 53 16.89 21.53 13.71
CA VAL A 53 18.33 21.80 13.68
C VAL A 53 19.11 20.64 13.04
N PHE A 54 18.73 19.39 13.32
CA PHE A 54 19.36 18.21 12.69
C PHE A 54 19.08 18.15 11.18
N SER A 55 17.85 18.44 10.75
CA SER A 55 17.49 18.51 9.33
C SER A 55 18.32 19.55 8.58
N CYS A 56 18.49 20.75 9.15
CA CYS A 56 19.31 21.80 8.55
C CYS A 56 20.79 21.39 8.43
N LEU A 57 21.35 20.73 9.45
CA LEU A 57 22.74 20.27 9.41
C LEU A 57 22.97 19.19 8.34
N ILE A 58 22.02 18.29 8.14
CA ILE A 58 22.10 17.26 7.08
C ILE A 58 22.04 17.91 5.69
N ILE A 59 21.13 18.86 5.47
CA ILE A 59 21.01 19.56 4.18
C ILE A 59 22.29 20.34 3.87
N ILE A 60 22.86 21.05 4.84
CA ILE A 60 24.13 21.76 4.67
C ILE A 60 25.27 20.78 4.36
N GLY A 61 25.30 19.61 5.01
CA GLY A 61 26.30 18.57 4.72
C GLY A 61 26.21 17.99 3.30
N ILE A 62 24.99 17.76 2.80
CA ILE A 62 24.74 17.27 1.43
C ILE A 62 25.17 18.30 0.39
N LEU A 63 24.86 19.58 0.62
CA LEU A 63 25.27 20.67 -0.28
C LEU A 63 26.79 20.82 -0.34
N TYR A 64 27.48 20.67 0.80
CA TYR A 64 28.95 20.78 0.85
C TYR A 64 29.66 19.59 0.18
N MET A 65 29.08 18.38 0.25
CA MET A 65 29.61 17.19 -0.42
C MET A 65 29.46 17.27 -1.96
N LYS A 66 28.42 17.94 -2.46
CA LYS A 66 28.16 18.10 -3.90
C LYS A 66 29.23 18.97 -4.60
N GLU A 67 29.82 19.95 -3.90
CA GLU A 67 30.88 20.81 -4.44
C GLU A 67 32.27 20.13 -4.50
N GLN A 68 32.53 19.11 -3.68
CA GLN A 68 33.85 18.45 -3.62
C GLN A 68 33.99 17.22 -4.53
N LEU A 69 32.88 16.61 -4.98
CA LEU A 69 32.92 15.32 -5.70
C LEU A 69 32.78 15.42 -7.23
N PHE A 70 32.47 16.59 -7.79
CA PHE A 70 32.33 16.76 -9.24
C PHE A 70 33.01 18.04 -9.76
N PRO A 71 34.35 18.03 -9.96
CA PRO A 71 34.98 19.01 -10.82
C PRO A 71 34.59 18.69 -12.27
N VAL A 72 33.59 19.41 -12.77
CA VAL A 72 33.05 19.26 -14.10
C VAL A 72 33.98 19.95 -15.12
N GLU A 73 34.94 19.20 -15.67
CA GLU A 73 35.67 19.55 -16.90
C GLU A 73 34.86 19.04 -18.12
N TRP A 74 34.18 19.95 -18.82
CA TRP A 74 33.60 19.64 -20.13
C TRP A 74 34.67 19.76 -21.21
N ASN A 75 35.09 18.60 -21.73
CA ASN A 75 35.92 18.50 -22.90
C ASN A 75 35.06 18.74 -24.16
N LYS A 76 35.43 19.73 -24.98
CA LYS A 76 34.86 19.97 -26.31
C LYS A 76 35.51 19.03 -27.33
N GLN A 77 34.73 18.19 -28.01
CA GLN A 77 35.09 17.53 -29.26
C GLN A 77 33.82 16.97 -29.91
N SER A 78 33.59 16.94 -31.21
CA SER A 78 34.04 17.68 -32.40
C SER A 78 33.06 17.24 -33.49
N ALA A 79 32.49 18.19 -34.23
CA ALA A 79 31.71 17.86 -35.42
C ALA A 79 32.62 17.24 -36.49
N GLY A 80 32.22 16.10 -37.05
CA GLY A 80 32.76 15.52 -38.26
C GLY A 80 31.59 15.19 -39.20
N PRO A 81 31.65 15.53 -40.50
CA PRO A 81 30.54 15.31 -41.42
C PRO A 81 30.65 13.92 -42.05
N SER A 82 29.52 13.20 -42.12
CA SER A 82 29.37 12.00 -42.93
C SER A 82 28.21 12.19 -43.90
N ASN A 83 28.54 12.10 -45.19
CA ASN A 83 27.62 12.02 -46.33
C ASN A 83 26.95 10.63 -46.39
N ASP A 84 25.79 10.62 -47.07
CA ASP A 84 25.07 9.49 -47.68
C ASP A 84 24.45 8.44 -46.76
N SER A 85 23.13 8.52 -46.57
CA SER A 85 22.21 7.76 -47.43
C SER A 85 20.76 8.06 -47.03
N ASP A 86 19.92 8.29 -48.05
CA ASP A 86 18.45 8.32 -48.00
C ASP A 86 17.92 7.06 -47.31
N ARG A 87 17.77 7.12 -45.99
CA ARG A 87 16.77 6.40 -45.24
C ARG A 87 15.75 7.45 -44.85
N THR A 88 14.49 7.22 -45.18
CA THR A 88 13.38 7.83 -44.45
C THR A 88 13.58 7.47 -42.99
N GLU A 89 14.28 8.34 -42.25
CA GLU A 89 14.30 8.35 -40.80
C GLU A 89 12.83 8.46 -40.41
N GLN A 90 12.29 7.34 -39.93
CA GLN A 90 11.03 7.34 -39.22
C GLN A 90 11.28 8.24 -38.01
N ILE A 91 10.90 9.51 -38.14
CA ILE A 91 11.01 10.52 -37.09
C ILE A 91 10.22 9.92 -35.93
N ASN A 92 10.91 9.48 -34.88
CA ASN A 92 10.23 9.01 -33.70
C ASN A 92 9.36 10.18 -33.20
N PRO A 93 8.07 9.96 -32.94
CA PRO A 93 7.16 11.05 -32.54
C PRO A 93 7.44 11.57 -31.12
N TYR A 94 8.56 11.16 -30.52
CA TYR A 94 8.96 11.50 -29.17
C TYR A 94 10.46 11.75 -29.05
N THR A 95 10.79 12.62 -28.10
CA THR A 95 12.13 12.89 -27.59
C THR A 95 12.32 12.20 -26.24
N LYS A 96 13.55 11.87 -25.88
CA LYS A 96 13.89 11.37 -24.53
C LYS A 96 14.56 12.47 -23.74
N LEU A 97 13.95 12.90 -22.65
CA LEU A 97 14.55 13.87 -21.74
C LEU A 97 14.93 13.19 -20.42
N MET A 98 16.05 13.66 -19.85
CA MET A 98 16.60 13.16 -18.60
C MET A 98 16.42 14.23 -17.52
N LYS A 99 15.86 13.84 -16.37
CA LYS A 99 15.83 14.67 -15.17
C LYS A 99 16.19 13.83 -13.96
N GLU A 100 17.25 14.24 -13.28
CA GLU A 100 17.90 13.44 -12.23
C GLU A 100 18.31 12.07 -12.81
N ASP A 101 17.73 10.99 -12.30
CA ASP A 101 17.98 9.61 -12.73
C ASP A 101 16.81 9.00 -13.55
N ASN A 102 15.85 9.81 -13.97
CA ASN A 102 14.65 9.36 -14.68
C ASN A 102 14.69 9.76 -16.16
N ILE A 103 14.29 8.83 -17.03
CA ILE A 103 14.04 9.07 -18.46
C ILE A 103 12.55 9.32 -18.63
N PHE A 104 12.19 10.36 -19.38
CA PHE A 104 10.81 10.65 -19.77
C PHE A 104 10.70 10.65 -21.29
N LEU A 105 9.57 10.18 -21.80
CA LEU A 105 9.21 10.27 -23.21
C LEU A 105 8.38 11.52 -23.40
N THR A 106 8.95 12.49 -24.12
CA THR A 106 8.28 13.76 -24.40
C THR A 106 7.83 13.85 -25.85
N PHE A 107 6.78 14.60 -26.13
CA PHE A 107 6.32 14.90 -27.48
C PHE A 107 6.24 16.41 -27.71
N ASP A 108 6.18 16.84 -28.98
CA ASP A 108 5.89 18.22 -29.35
C ASP A 108 4.50 18.27 -29.98
N GLU A 109 3.58 19.01 -29.34
CA GLU A 109 2.19 19.24 -29.75
C GLU A 109 2.06 19.50 -31.25
N LYS A 110 3.00 20.23 -31.85
CA LYS A 110 2.94 20.64 -33.26
C LYS A 110 3.39 19.55 -34.23
N SER A 111 4.04 18.52 -33.72
CA SER A 111 4.68 17.46 -34.51
C SER A 111 3.92 16.15 -34.47
N ILE A 112 3.14 15.91 -33.41
CA ILE A 112 2.38 14.67 -33.24
C ILE A 112 1.18 14.58 -34.19
N THR A 113 0.83 13.35 -34.56
CA THR A 113 -0.30 13.03 -35.41
C THR A 113 -1.10 11.85 -34.85
N ILE A 114 -2.37 11.76 -35.22
CA ILE A 114 -3.23 10.63 -34.83
C ILE A 114 -2.60 9.32 -35.32
N GLY A 115 -2.47 8.35 -34.42
CA GLY A 115 -1.83 7.05 -34.65
C GLY A 115 -0.39 6.97 -34.14
N ASP A 116 0.26 8.10 -33.86
CA ASP A 116 1.61 8.11 -33.26
C ASP A 116 1.61 7.42 -31.90
N THR A 117 2.68 6.70 -31.60
CA THR A 117 2.84 5.94 -30.36
C THR A 117 3.98 6.54 -29.53
N ILE A 118 3.68 6.88 -28.28
CA ILE A 118 4.60 7.47 -27.32
C ILE A 118 4.52 6.62 -26.04
N GLY A 119 5.58 5.85 -25.79
CA GLY A 119 5.60 4.89 -24.68
C GLY A 119 4.54 3.81 -24.87
N ALA A 120 3.68 3.68 -23.86
CA ALA A 120 2.59 2.70 -23.84
C ALA A 120 1.26 3.22 -24.43
N PHE A 121 1.28 4.43 -25.01
CA PHE A 121 0.08 5.15 -25.43
C PHE A 121 0.13 5.53 -26.91
N GLN A 122 -1.02 5.51 -27.57
CA GLN A 122 -1.24 5.94 -28.94
C GLN A 122 -2.11 7.19 -28.95
N VAL A 123 -1.77 8.18 -29.77
CA VAL A 123 -2.59 9.37 -30.02
C VAL A 123 -3.85 8.96 -30.79
N VAL A 124 -5.03 9.20 -30.22
CA VAL A 124 -6.32 8.84 -30.83
C VAL A 124 -7.11 10.05 -31.32
N ASP A 125 -6.91 11.22 -30.72
CA ASP A 125 -7.55 12.46 -31.15
C ASP A 125 -6.65 13.68 -30.88
N ILE A 126 -6.76 14.69 -31.74
CA ILE A 126 -6.14 16.00 -31.58
C ILE A 126 -7.17 17.06 -31.98
N THR A 127 -7.62 17.84 -31.01
CA THR A 127 -8.61 18.91 -31.21
C THR A 127 -7.99 20.26 -30.87
N HIS A 128 -7.94 21.15 -31.86
CA HIS A 128 -7.54 22.55 -31.66
C HIS A 128 -8.77 23.45 -31.57
N GLN A 129 -8.94 24.12 -30.44
CA GLN A 129 -9.95 25.16 -30.23
C GLN A 129 -9.29 26.54 -30.16
N GLU A 130 -10.08 27.62 -30.14
CA GLU A 130 -9.54 29.00 -30.15
C GLU A 130 -8.57 29.31 -29.00
N LYS A 131 -8.66 28.59 -27.87
CA LYS A 131 -7.89 28.87 -26.65
C LYS A 131 -7.21 27.66 -26.02
N GLU A 132 -7.41 26.48 -26.58
CA GLU A 132 -6.89 25.24 -26.03
C GLU A 132 -6.59 24.22 -27.13
N THR A 133 -5.56 23.43 -26.90
CA THR A 133 -5.31 22.20 -27.65
C THR A 133 -5.59 21.02 -26.72
N ILE A 134 -6.43 20.09 -27.19
CA ILE A 134 -6.74 18.85 -26.49
C ILE A 134 -6.13 17.70 -27.28
N ILE A 135 -5.34 16.87 -26.62
CA ILE A 135 -4.74 15.67 -27.20
C ILE A 135 -5.19 14.48 -26.37
N SER A 136 -5.82 13.51 -27.03
CA SER A 136 -6.27 12.29 -26.37
C SER A 136 -5.38 11.12 -26.76
N PHE A 137 -5.01 10.34 -25.75
CA PHE A 137 -4.25 9.12 -25.89
C PHE A 137 -5.03 7.93 -25.34
N GLU A 138 -4.90 6.78 -25.98
CA GLU A 138 -5.34 5.49 -25.46
C GLU A 138 -4.13 4.56 -25.30
N GLY A 139 -4.13 3.76 -24.25
CA GLY A 139 -3.02 2.87 -23.97
C GLY A 139 -3.23 2.10 -22.68
N GLN A 140 -2.16 1.51 -22.15
CA GLN A 140 -2.22 0.91 -20.82
C GLN A 140 -0.89 1.10 -20.11
N SER A 141 -0.92 1.79 -18.98
CA SER A 141 0.24 1.92 -18.10
C SER A 141 -0.19 2.01 -16.64
N MET A 142 0.69 1.57 -15.75
CA MET A 142 0.48 1.70 -14.31
C MET A 142 1.40 2.80 -13.79
N ILE A 143 0.81 3.87 -13.27
CA ILE A 143 1.55 4.96 -12.61
C ILE A 143 1.38 4.85 -11.10
N THR A 144 2.39 5.26 -10.32
CA THR A 144 2.30 5.29 -8.86
C THR A 144 2.36 6.71 -8.35
N GLY A 145 1.81 6.98 -7.17
CA GLY A 145 1.80 8.32 -6.61
C GLY A 145 0.78 8.49 -5.50
N ASP A 146 0.47 9.74 -5.21
CA ASP A 146 -0.43 10.10 -4.11
C ASP A 146 -1.73 10.69 -4.65
N ILE A 147 -2.87 10.23 -4.14
CA ILE A 147 -4.17 10.89 -4.35
C ILE A 147 -4.40 11.90 -3.25
N PHE A 148 -4.86 13.08 -3.62
CA PHE A 148 -5.32 14.10 -2.71
C PHE A 148 -6.77 14.47 -3.04
N THR A 149 -7.61 14.51 -2.01
CA THR A 149 -9.03 14.79 -2.15
C THR A 149 -9.44 15.96 -1.26
N THR A 150 -10.32 16.80 -1.79
CA THR A 150 -11.09 17.85 -1.08
C THR A 150 -12.56 17.68 -1.44
N GLN A 151 -13.46 18.43 -0.81
CA GLN A 151 -14.91 18.36 -1.03
C GLN A 151 -15.33 18.27 -2.51
N ASN A 152 -14.63 18.99 -3.40
CA ASN A 152 -14.99 19.06 -4.83
C ASN A 152 -13.91 18.58 -5.78
N ASN A 153 -12.67 18.34 -5.31
CA ASN A 153 -11.55 18.06 -6.19
C ASN A 153 -10.78 16.82 -5.75
N CYS A 154 -10.37 16.02 -6.72
CA CYS A 154 -9.36 14.98 -6.55
C CYS A 154 -8.24 15.27 -7.53
N TRP A 155 -7.01 15.27 -7.06
CA TRP A 155 -5.83 15.36 -7.90
C TRP A 155 -4.83 14.29 -7.54
N PHE A 156 -3.96 13.99 -8.50
CA PHE A 156 -2.94 12.97 -8.38
C PHE A 156 -1.57 13.61 -8.47
N THR A 157 -0.64 13.16 -7.63
CA THR A 157 0.77 13.54 -7.74
C THR A 157 1.55 12.28 -8.09
N PRO A 158 1.87 12.06 -9.38
CA PRO A 158 2.62 10.88 -9.80
C PRO A 158 4.04 10.90 -9.22
N ASN A 159 4.54 9.72 -8.88
CA ASN A 159 5.95 9.49 -8.65
C ASN A 159 6.68 9.64 -10.00
N PRO A 160 7.72 10.51 -10.09
CA PRO A 160 8.46 10.72 -11.33
C PRO A 160 8.99 9.44 -11.99
N LYS A 161 9.35 8.42 -11.19
CA LYS A 161 9.84 7.14 -11.70
C LYS A 161 8.79 6.35 -12.49
N SER A 162 7.51 6.54 -12.17
CA SER A 162 6.40 5.84 -12.80
C SER A 162 5.94 6.48 -14.11
N LEU A 163 6.45 7.67 -14.44
CA LEU A 163 6.13 8.40 -15.67
C LEU A 163 7.05 8.06 -16.85
N ALA A 164 7.89 7.04 -16.74
CA ALA A 164 8.89 6.72 -17.77
C ALA A 164 8.26 6.46 -19.15
N ASP A 165 7.10 5.81 -19.18
CA ASP A 165 6.35 5.49 -20.41
C ASP A 165 5.14 6.41 -20.62
N PHE A 166 5.03 7.48 -19.83
CA PHE A 166 3.92 8.43 -19.90
C PHE A 166 4.20 9.52 -20.95
N PRO A 167 3.28 9.80 -21.89
CA PRO A 167 3.46 10.86 -22.87
C PRO A 167 3.39 12.23 -22.19
N LEU A 168 4.48 12.99 -22.26
CA LEU A 168 4.60 14.31 -21.65
C LEU A 168 4.89 15.37 -22.70
N GLU A 169 4.20 16.51 -22.70
CA GLU A 169 4.54 17.57 -23.65
C GLU A 169 5.93 18.15 -23.30
N GLU A 170 6.81 18.31 -24.29
CA GLU A 170 8.19 18.77 -24.11
C GLU A 170 8.23 20.15 -23.45
N ALA A 171 7.29 21.03 -23.83
CA ALA A 171 7.15 22.36 -23.23
C ALA A 171 6.77 22.31 -21.74
N ASP A 172 6.31 21.17 -21.22
CA ASP A 172 5.82 20.98 -19.86
C ASP A 172 6.78 20.18 -18.95
N PHE A 173 7.91 19.71 -19.48
CA PHE A 173 8.86 18.82 -18.79
C PHE A 173 9.31 19.27 -17.38
N ASP A 174 9.36 20.59 -17.13
CA ASP A 174 9.75 21.19 -15.86
C ASP A 174 8.63 21.98 -15.16
N LYS A 175 7.39 21.83 -15.63
CA LYS A 175 6.23 22.53 -15.05
C LYS A 175 5.52 21.68 -14.00
N ASN A 176 4.81 22.38 -13.11
CA ASN A 176 3.87 21.74 -12.20
C ASN A 176 2.58 21.44 -12.97
N LEU A 177 2.38 20.17 -13.29
CA LEU A 177 1.20 19.69 -13.99
C LEU A 177 0.11 19.30 -13.00
N LEU A 178 -1.14 19.58 -13.38
CA LEU A 178 -2.31 19.16 -12.61
C LEU A 178 -2.85 17.86 -13.21
N PHE A 179 -2.73 16.76 -12.48
CA PHE A 179 -3.34 15.48 -12.84
C PHE A 179 -4.68 15.33 -12.13
N THR A 180 -5.74 15.10 -12.89
CA THR A 180 -7.10 14.84 -12.43
C THR A 180 -7.59 13.50 -12.97
N PHE A 181 -8.82 13.11 -12.63
CA PHE A 181 -9.46 11.89 -13.11
C PHE A 181 -10.74 12.24 -13.87
N ASP A 182 -10.98 11.59 -14.99
CA ASP A 182 -12.16 11.80 -15.83
C ASP A 182 -13.44 11.22 -15.20
N ASP A 183 -13.32 10.08 -14.49
CA ASP A 183 -14.41 9.39 -13.81
C ASP A 183 -14.11 9.25 -12.31
N MET A 184 -14.56 10.24 -11.56
CA MET A 184 -14.47 10.25 -10.10
C MET A 184 -15.20 9.07 -9.45
N LYS A 185 -16.31 8.60 -10.03
CA LYS A 185 -17.07 7.49 -9.45
C LYS A 185 -16.30 6.18 -9.62
N ALA A 186 -15.73 5.97 -10.81
CA ALA A 186 -14.84 4.84 -11.04
C ALA A 186 -13.67 4.88 -10.06
N LEU A 187 -13.05 6.05 -9.85
CA LEU A 187 -11.96 6.20 -8.88
C LEU A 187 -12.40 5.88 -7.45
N GLN A 188 -13.52 6.45 -7.01
CA GLN A 188 -14.07 6.21 -5.67
C GLN A 188 -14.35 4.73 -5.42
N LEU A 189 -14.96 4.05 -6.38
CA LEU A 189 -15.23 2.61 -6.30
C LEU A 189 -13.94 1.78 -6.31
N THR A 190 -13.00 2.15 -7.18
CA THR A 190 -11.76 1.42 -7.43
C THR A 190 -10.80 1.48 -6.24
N TYR A 191 -10.75 2.62 -5.55
CA TYR A 191 -9.84 2.88 -4.42
C TYR A 191 -10.56 2.94 -3.07
N ASN A 192 -11.84 2.57 -3.03
CA ASN A 192 -12.68 2.63 -1.83
C ASN A 192 -12.65 4.02 -1.16
N LEU A 193 -12.65 5.07 -1.97
CA LEU A 193 -12.71 6.44 -1.48
C LEU A 193 -14.12 6.72 -0.99
N PRO A 194 -14.29 7.58 0.03
CA PRO A 194 -15.62 8.01 0.43
C PRO A 194 -16.37 8.65 -0.74
N LEU A 195 -17.66 8.32 -0.85
CA LEU A 195 -18.56 8.86 -1.89
C LEU A 195 -18.70 10.38 -1.80
N GLU A 196 -18.53 10.93 -0.60
CA GLU A 196 -18.52 12.36 -0.32
C GLU A 196 -17.20 12.72 0.39
N PHE A 197 -16.43 13.63 -0.22
CA PHE A 197 -15.23 14.16 0.42
C PHE A 197 -15.59 15.24 1.43
N THR A 198 -14.79 15.33 2.50
CA THR A 198 -14.92 16.40 3.49
C THR A 198 -14.14 17.63 3.04
N GLU A 199 -14.35 18.77 3.71
CA GLU A 199 -13.52 19.98 3.47
C GLU A 199 -12.03 19.77 3.82
N ALA A 200 -11.73 18.77 4.66
CA ALA A 200 -10.35 18.46 5.02
C ALA A 200 -9.65 17.72 3.87
N VAL A 201 -8.44 18.17 3.53
CA VAL A 201 -7.59 17.45 2.58
C VAL A 201 -7.28 16.07 3.14
N GLN A 202 -7.66 15.04 2.39
CA GLN A 202 -7.24 13.66 2.65
C GLN A 202 -6.21 13.28 1.61
N SER A 203 -5.18 12.54 2.04
CA SER A 203 -4.13 12.02 1.16
C SER A 203 -4.07 10.51 1.29
N ILE A 204 -4.02 9.82 0.17
CA ILE A 204 -3.76 8.39 0.10
C ILE A 204 -2.45 8.22 -0.62
N GLN A 205 -1.46 7.71 0.11
CA GLN A 205 -0.08 7.67 -0.33
C GLN A 205 0.25 6.37 -1.06
N ASP A 206 1.22 6.45 -1.96
CA ASP A 206 1.85 5.30 -2.62
C ASP A 206 0.85 4.36 -3.31
N ILE A 207 -0.18 4.92 -3.94
CA ILE A 207 -1.15 4.13 -4.69
C ILE A 207 -0.63 3.81 -6.09
N SER A 208 -1.15 2.74 -6.67
CA SER A 208 -0.95 2.40 -8.08
C SER A 208 -2.24 2.62 -8.86
N VAL A 209 -2.14 3.31 -9.99
CA VAL A 209 -3.24 3.67 -10.89
C VAL A 209 -3.02 3.09 -12.27
N ASP A 210 -3.96 2.25 -12.69
CA ASP A 210 -4.02 1.71 -14.05
C ASP A 210 -4.70 2.73 -14.97
N ILE A 211 -3.89 3.35 -15.83
CA ILE A 211 -4.30 4.36 -16.80
C ILE A 211 -4.59 3.67 -18.11
N ALA A 212 -5.79 3.89 -18.65
CA ALA A 212 -6.23 3.41 -19.95
C ALA A 212 -6.32 4.54 -21.00
N ALA A 213 -6.54 5.77 -20.54
CA ALA A 213 -6.59 6.93 -21.42
C ALA A 213 -5.96 8.14 -20.73
N ILE A 214 -5.46 9.08 -21.55
CA ILE A 214 -4.92 10.35 -21.09
C ILE A 214 -5.54 11.43 -21.97
N THR A 215 -6.11 12.46 -21.35
CA THR A 215 -6.53 13.67 -22.05
C THR A 215 -5.64 14.82 -21.60
N TYR A 216 -4.82 15.31 -22.52
CA TYR A 216 -3.87 16.39 -22.31
C TYR A 216 -4.52 17.70 -22.78
N ILE A 217 -4.85 18.59 -21.85
CA ILE A 217 -5.55 19.86 -22.11
C ILE A 217 -4.54 21.01 -21.91
N ILE A 218 -4.11 21.60 -23.02
CA ILE A 218 -3.10 22.67 -23.04
C ILE A 218 -3.83 23.99 -23.24
N THR A 219 -3.75 24.89 -22.25
CA THR A 219 -4.24 26.27 -22.35
C THR A 219 -3.08 27.26 -22.25
N ALA A 220 -3.33 28.54 -22.51
CA ALA A 220 -2.31 29.59 -22.35
C ALA A 220 -1.79 29.72 -20.90
N ASP A 221 -2.64 29.42 -19.91
CA ASP A 221 -2.33 29.66 -18.49
C ASP A 221 -1.82 28.40 -17.77
N GLN A 222 -2.32 27.22 -18.16
CA GLN A 222 -2.02 25.96 -17.49
C GLN A 222 -2.27 24.74 -18.40
N THR A 223 -1.50 23.68 -18.16
CA THR A 223 -1.78 22.33 -18.67
C THR A 223 -2.47 21.49 -17.60
N THR A 224 -3.56 20.82 -17.97
CA THR A 224 -4.24 19.81 -17.16
C THR A 224 -4.17 18.45 -17.86
N ILE A 225 -3.94 17.40 -17.09
CA ILE A 225 -3.91 16.02 -17.57
C ILE A 225 -5.04 15.27 -16.88
N GLU A 226 -6.06 14.89 -17.64
CA GLU A 226 -7.13 14.05 -17.15
C GLU A 226 -6.76 12.58 -17.39
N LEU A 227 -6.76 11.81 -16.31
CA LEU A 227 -6.43 10.40 -16.32
C LEU A 227 -7.71 9.58 -16.44
N GLY A 228 -7.84 8.90 -17.58
CA GLY A 228 -8.81 7.84 -17.80
C GLY A 228 -8.34 6.55 -17.15
N ILE A 229 -8.93 6.20 -16.02
CA ILE A 229 -8.59 4.96 -15.34
C ILE A 229 -9.36 3.79 -15.95
N THR A 230 -8.69 2.66 -16.13
CA THR A 230 -9.47 1.43 -16.25
C THR A 230 -10.03 1.15 -14.87
N SER A 231 -11.36 1.05 -14.77
CA SER A 231 -11.97 0.45 -13.59
C SER A 231 -11.29 -0.90 -13.39
N ARG A 232 -10.45 -1.01 -12.34
CA ARG A 232 -9.50 -2.13 -12.11
C ARG A 232 -10.11 -3.43 -12.59
N ASN A 233 -9.34 -4.25 -13.30
CA ASN A 233 -9.73 -5.60 -13.74
C ASN A 233 -10.57 -6.28 -12.68
N GLN A 234 -11.88 -6.11 -12.77
CA GLN A 234 -12.79 -6.50 -11.72
C GLN A 234 -13.58 -7.65 -12.28
N ARG A 235 -13.53 -8.75 -11.55
CA ARG A 235 -14.30 -9.94 -11.91
C ARG A 235 -15.43 -10.06 -10.92
N THR A 236 -16.64 -9.97 -11.45
CA THR A 236 -17.83 -10.32 -10.69
C THR A 236 -18.08 -11.80 -10.87
N TYR A 237 -18.29 -12.49 -9.76
CA TYR A 237 -18.66 -13.88 -9.73
C TYR A 237 -20.08 -13.99 -9.19
N GLU A 238 -21.00 -14.47 -10.02
CA GLU A 238 -22.38 -14.80 -9.63
C GLU A 238 -22.41 -16.29 -9.25
N THR A 239 -21.85 -16.63 -8.09
CA THR A 239 -21.67 -18.00 -7.59
C THR A 239 -21.61 -18.01 -6.06
N THR A 240 -21.72 -19.20 -5.47
CA THR A 240 -21.56 -19.41 -4.02
C THR A 240 -20.08 -19.59 -3.63
N ILE A 241 -19.81 -19.54 -2.32
CA ILE A 241 -18.48 -19.81 -1.76
C ILE A 241 -18.07 -21.31 -1.84
N GLU A 242 -18.99 -22.20 -2.20
CA GLU A 242 -18.75 -23.65 -2.22
C GLU A 242 -17.77 -24.05 -3.33
N LEU A 243 -16.97 -25.10 -3.08
CA LEU A 243 -16.01 -25.60 -4.06
C LEU A 243 -16.71 -26.35 -5.19
N SER A 244 -16.29 -26.07 -6.43
CA SER A 244 -16.56 -26.96 -7.56
C SER A 244 -15.83 -28.30 -7.39
N GLU A 245 -16.25 -29.36 -8.09
CA GLU A 245 -15.57 -30.67 -8.05
C GLU A 245 -14.06 -30.58 -8.36
N LYS A 246 -13.69 -29.69 -9.29
CA LYS A 246 -12.30 -29.41 -9.64
C LYS A 246 -11.54 -28.81 -8.46
N LEU A 247 -12.10 -27.78 -7.82
CA LEU A 247 -11.45 -27.14 -6.67
C LEU A 247 -11.41 -28.05 -5.44
N LEU A 248 -12.42 -28.90 -5.25
CA LEU A 248 -12.44 -29.91 -4.20
C LEU A 248 -11.30 -30.92 -4.38
N THR A 249 -11.07 -31.38 -5.61
CA THR A 249 -9.93 -32.26 -5.92
C THR A 249 -8.58 -31.59 -5.61
N ILE A 250 -8.45 -30.29 -5.93
CA ILE A 250 -7.24 -29.52 -5.60
C ILE A 250 -7.10 -29.36 -4.08
N TYR A 251 -8.19 -29.08 -3.37
CA TYR A 251 -8.22 -28.99 -1.91
C TYR A 251 -7.72 -30.30 -1.28
N ASP A 252 -8.26 -31.45 -1.67
CA ASP A 252 -7.90 -32.75 -1.08
C ASP A 252 -6.40 -33.06 -1.26
N GLN A 253 -5.87 -32.78 -2.45
CA GLN A 253 -4.44 -32.93 -2.75
C GLN A 253 -3.59 -31.94 -1.95
N TYR A 254 -4.04 -30.69 -1.84
CA TYR A 254 -3.37 -29.65 -1.09
C TYR A 254 -3.37 -29.96 0.41
N ALA A 255 -4.50 -30.33 1.00
CA ALA A 255 -4.64 -30.70 2.40
C ALA A 255 -3.77 -31.91 2.79
N SER A 256 -3.51 -32.81 1.85
CA SER A 256 -2.66 -33.98 2.07
C SER A 256 -1.15 -33.71 1.95
N SER A 257 -0.76 -32.64 1.24
CA SER A 257 0.65 -32.41 0.84
C SER A 257 1.21 -31.05 1.24
N TYR A 258 0.35 -30.07 1.48
CA TYR A 258 0.65 -28.65 1.67
C TYR A 258 1.57 -28.07 0.57
N ASN A 259 1.46 -28.60 -0.65
CA ASN A 259 2.30 -28.23 -1.77
C ASN A 259 1.70 -27.06 -2.57
N ASP A 260 2.32 -25.90 -2.44
CA ASP A 260 1.86 -24.65 -3.07
C ASP A 260 1.85 -24.69 -4.60
N SER A 261 2.61 -25.58 -5.24
CA SER A 261 2.52 -25.73 -6.70
C SER A 261 1.12 -26.15 -7.19
N LEU A 262 0.29 -26.73 -6.33
CA LEU A 262 -1.11 -27.07 -6.62
C LEU A 262 -2.01 -25.83 -6.71
N LEU A 263 -1.59 -24.70 -6.13
CA LEU A 263 -2.31 -23.43 -6.18
C LEU A 263 -1.93 -22.60 -7.42
N LYS A 264 -0.92 -23.02 -8.18
CA LYS A 264 -0.42 -22.27 -9.33
C LYS A 264 -1.47 -22.17 -10.43
N GLY A 265 -1.71 -20.94 -10.88
CA GLY A 265 -2.70 -20.65 -11.91
C GLY A 265 -4.14 -20.58 -11.42
N LEU A 266 -4.40 -20.80 -10.12
CA LEU A 266 -5.68 -20.49 -9.52
C LEU A 266 -5.89 -18.98 -9.46
N LEU A 267 -7.14 -18.56 -9.65
CA LEU A 267 -7.56 -17.19 -9.45
C LEU A 267 -7.63 -16.86 -7.95
N PRO A 268 -7.50 -15.59 -7.56
CA PRO A 268 -7.65 -15.17 -6.17
C PRO A 268 -8.95 -15.65 -5.53
N PHE A 269 -10.07 -15.51 -6.24
CA PHE A 269 -11.37 -15.98 -5.74
C PHE A 269 -11.39 -17.49 -5.50
N GLU A 270 -10.75 -18.30 -6.34
CA GLU A 270 -10.66 -19.76 -6.14
C GLU A 270 -9.84 -20.11 -4.89
N VAL A 271 -8.75 -19.38 -4.62
CA VAL A 271 -7.96 -19.55 -3.38
C VAL A 271 -8.77 -19.12 -2.14
N PHE A 272 -9.56 -18.05 -2.26
CA PHE A 272 -10.48 -17.64 -1.20
C PHE A 272 -11.55 -18.70 -0.92
N GLN A 273 -12.11 -19.34 -1.95
CA GLN A 273 -13.04 -20.47 -1.79
C GLN A 273 -12.39 -21.66 -1.06
N ILE A 274 -11.14 -22.03 -1.42
CA ILE A 274 -10.37 -23.08 -0.73
C ILE A 274 -10.18 -22.75 0.76
N TYR A 275 -9.85 -21.49 1.08
CA TYR A 275 -9.72 -21.05 2.47
C TYR A 275 -11.05 -21.09 3.22
N ALA A 276 -12.14 -20.62 2.60
CA ALA A 276 -13.48 -20.71 3.19
C ALA A 276 -13.90 -22.17 3.44
N HIS A 277 -13.54 -23.09 2.54
CA HIS A 277 -13.76 -24.51 2.76
C HIS A 277 -12.96 -25.05 3.96
N ALA A 278 -11.69 -24.65 4.11
CA ALA A 278 -10.87 -25.01 5.27
C ALA A 278 -11.49 -24.50 6.59
N LEU A 279 -12.07 -23.29 6.61
CA LEU A 279 -12.81 -22.76 7.76
C LEU A 279 -13.99 -23.67 8.12
N SER A 280 -14.74 -24.16 7.13
CA SER A 280 -15.89 -25.03 7.34
C SER A 280 -15.54 -26.39 7.95
N LEU A 281 -14.33 -26.88 7.67
CA LEU A 281 -13.81 -28.16 8.15
C LEU A 281 -12.99 -28.02 9.44
N GLU A 282 -12.80 -26.80 9.94
CA GLU A 282 -11.86 -26.48 11.03
C GLU A 282 -10.43 -27.00 10.74
N ASP A 283 -10.02 -26.99 9.47
CA ASP A 283 -8.70 -27.48 9.04
C ASP A 283 -7.62 -26.42 9.27
N GLU A 284 -7.18 -26.32 10.52
CA GLU A 284 -6.18 -25.36 10.97
C GLU A 284 -4.85 -25.47 10.20
N LYS A 285 -4.48 -26.66 9.74
CA LYS A 285 -3.24 -26.87 8.98
C LYS A 285 -3.34 -26.29 7.58
N VAL A 286 -4.46 -26.54 6.89
CA VAL A 286 -4.70 -25.91 5.58
C VAL A 286 -4.77 -24.40 5.73
N LYS A 287 -5.53 -23.88 6.71
CA LYS A 287 -5.60 -22.43 6.98
C LYS A 287 -4.21 -21.83 7.17
N TYR A 288 -3.38 -22.44 8.00
CA TYR A 288 -2.00 -21.98 8.20
C TYR A 288 -1.17 -22.07 6.91
N SER A 289 -1.22 -23.18 6.17
CA SER A 289 -0.42 -23.35 4.95
C SER A 289 -0.77 -22.35 3.83
N LEU A 290 -2.02 -21.89 3.76
CA LEU A 290 -2.47 -20.84 2.83
C LEU A 290 -1.98 -19.44 3.21
N LEU A 291 -1.45 -19.24 4.42
CA LEU A 291 -0.86 -17.97 4.80
C LEU A 291 0.45 -17.70 4.05
N ILE A 292 0.66 -16.44 3.66
CA ILE A 292 1.95 -16.00 3.13
C ILE A 292 3.02 -16.05 4.23
N LYS A 293 4.18 -16.65 3.95
CA LYS A 293 5.22 -16.93 4.95
C LYS A 293 6.32 -15.88 4.95
N GLY A 294 6.97 -15.73 6.10
CA GLY A 294 8.16 -14.91 6.28
C GLY A 294 7.95 -13.70 7.20
N ASP A 295 9.04 -13.28 7.83
CA ASP A 295 9.06 -12.21 8.83
C ASP A 295 8.49 -10.89 8.30
N ALA A 296 8.67 -10.61 7.00
CA ALA A 296 8.14 -9.42 6.33
C ALA A 296 6.61 -9.31 6.41
N TYR A 297 5.92 -10.45 6.56
CA TYR A 297 4.46 -10.52 6.66
C TYR A 297 3.96 -10.78 8.09
N GLY A 298 4.87 -10.90 9.06
CA GLY A 298 4.54 -11.16 10.47
C GLY A 298 3.91 -12.54 10.72
N THR A 299 4.02 -13.47 9.77
CA THR A 299 3.48 -14.82 9.94
C THR A 299 4.50 -15.68 10.67
N PRO A 300 4.18 -16.21 11.87
CA PRO A 300 5.09 -17.06 12.63
C PRO A 300 5.36 -18.39 11.91
N ASP A 301 6.45 -19.06 12.28
CA ASP A 301 6.67 -20.46 11.90
C ASP A 301 5.59 -21.40 12.47
N GLU A 302 5.56 -22.62 11.95
CA GLU A 302 4.48 -23.59 12.24
C GLU A 302 4.45 -23.97 13.72
N GLU A 303 5.62 -24.19 14.32
CA GLU A 303 5.74 -24.57 15.72
C GLU A 303 5.20 -23.45 16.62
N THR A 304 5.60 -22.21 16.35
CA THR A 304 5.12 -21.03 17.06
C THR A 304 3.62 -20.81 16.87
N TYR A 305 3.10 -20.94 15.65
CA TYR A 305 1.67 -20.75 15.35
C TYR A 305 0.77 -21.73 16.12
N PHE A 306 1.16 -23.01 16.20
CA PHE A 306 0.30 -24.04 16.81
C PHE A 306 0.55 -24.27 18.30
N HIS A 307 1.72 -23.89 18.83
CA HIS A 307 2.07 -24.19 20.21
C HIS A 307 2.21 -22.97 21.13
N ASP A 308 2.35 -21.75 20.60
CA ASP A 308 2.33 -20.56 21.43
C ASP A 308 0.88 -20.19 21.80
N PRO A 309 0.55 -20.09 23.11
CA PRO A 309 -0.78 -19.65 23.55
C PRO A 309 -1.20 -18.28 23.03
N PHE A 310 -0.25 -17.44 22.59
CA PHE A 310 -0.54 -16.16 21.95
C PHE A 310 -1.30 -16.33 20.62
N TRP A 311 -0.99 -17.39 19.87
CA TRP A 311 -1.60 -17.68 18.56
C TRP A 311 -2.79 -18.66 18.64
N ALA A 312 -2.98 -19.31 19.79
CA ALA A 312 -4.07 -20.24 19.99
C ALA A 312 -5.43 -19.51 19.84
N PRO A 313 -6.32 -19.96 18.92
CA PRO A 313 -7.61 -19.31 18.72
C PRO A 313 -8.48 -19.46 19.97
N THR A 314 -9.05 -18.35 20.43
CA THR A 314 -10.01 -18.36 21.53
C THR A 314 -11.33 -19.00 21.08
N PRO A 315 -12.18 -19.49 22.01
CA PRO A 315 -13.51 -19.99 21.65
C PRO A 315 -14.34 -18.97 20.85
N GLU A 316 -14.23 -17.69 21.20
CA GLU A 316 -14.90 -16.59 20.50
C GLU A 316 -14.38 -16.41 19.07
N MET A 317 -13.07 -16.54 18.85
CA MET A 317 -12.49 -16.50 17.49
C MET A 317 -13.02 -17.65 16.63
N LYS A 318 -13.08 -18.88 17.17
CA LYS A 318 -13.64 -20.03 16.45
C LYS A 318 -15.11 -19.85 16.12
N GLU A 319 -15.90 -19.34 17.06
CA GLU A 319 -17.31 -19.04 16.82
C GLU A 319 -17.49 -17.96 15.74
N ASN A 320 -16.66 -16.91 15.77
CA ASN A 320 -16.65 -15.86 14.76
C ASN A 320 -16.28 -16.39 13.39
N GLU A 321 -15.28 -17.27 13.29
CA GLU A 321 -14.91 -17.95 12.03
C GLU A 321 -16.06 -18.79 11.46
N GLN A 322 -16.73 -19.58 12.30
CA GLN A 322 -17.90 -20.37 11.87
C GLN A 322 -19.06 -19.48 11.43
N ASN A 323 -19.32 -18.38 12.16
CA ASN A 323 -20.36 -17.43 11.80
C ASN A 323 -20.03 -16.68 10.51
N PHE A 324 -18.75 -16.38 10.28
CA PHE A 324 -18.27 -15.81 9.03
C PHE A 324 -18.49 -16.76 7.86
N TYR A 325 -18.09 -18.04 7.98
CA TYR A 325 -18.34 -19.04 6.94
C TYR A 325 -19.84 -19.19 6.62
N LYS A 326 -20.69 -19.28 7.66
CA LYS A 326 -22.15 -19.34 7.48
C LYS A 326 -22.68 -18.15 6.70
N GLN A 327 -22.17 -16.94 6.94
CA GLN A 327 -22.57 -15.78 6.15
C GLN A 327 -22.16 -15.93 4.68
N LEU A 328 -20.91 -16.33 4.40
CA LEU A 328 -20.45 -16.53 3.03
C LEU A 328 -21.31 -17.52 2.25
N THR A 329 -21.85 -18.56 2.89
CA THR A 329 -22.76 -19.53 2.23
C THR A 329 -24.13 -18.94 1.86
N THR A 330 -24.51 -17.78 2.40
CA THR A 330 -25.75 -17.09 2.04
C THR A 330 -25.59 -16.13 0.86
N LEU A 331 -24.36 -15.93 0.40
CA LEU A 331 -24.02 -15.00 -0.67
C LEU A 331 -23.95 -15.73 -2.02
N ASP A 332 -24.43 -15.05 -3.05
CA ASP A 332 -24.45 -15.50 -4.45
C ASP A 332 -23.65 -14.59 -5.38
N SER A 333 -23.06 -13.50 -4.86
CA SER A 333 -22.25 -12.57 -5.65
C SER A 333 -21.01 -12.10 -4.89
N PHE A 334 -19.87 -12.09 -5.60
CA PHE A 334 -18.57 -11.65 -5.11
C PHE A 334 -17.86 -10.79 -6.15
N ARG A 335 -17.02 -9.85 -5.72
CA ARG A 335 -16.20 -9.03 -6.61
C ARG A 335 -14.72 -9.17 -6.27
N GLU A 336 -13.91 -9.56 -7.24
CA GLU A 336 -12.45 -9.57 -7.15
C GLU A 336 -11.91 -8.26 -7.73
N ILE A 337 -11.17 -7.51 -6.91
CA ILE A 337 -10.66 -6.16 -7.21
C ILE A 337 -9.14 -6.17 -7.03
N TYR A 338 -8.37 -6.04 -8.11
CA TYR A 338 -6.91 -6.09 -8.04
C TYR A 338 -6.31 -4.79 -7.49
N LEU A 339 -5.84 -4.83 -6.23
CA LEU A 339 -4.71 -4.06 -5.65
C LEU A 339 -3.69 -3.47 -6.63
N SER A 340 -3.04 -4.43 -7.26
CA SER A 340 -1.83 -4.38 -8.08
C SER A 340 -1.67 -5.78 -8.69
N ASN A 341 -0.55 -6.03 -9.38
CA ASN A 341 -0.23 -7.39 -9.87
C ASN A 341 0.03 -8.41 -8.76
N THR A 342 0.19 -7.97 -7.51
CA THR A 342 0.53 -8.83 -6.36
C THR A 342 -0.46 -8.73 -5.22
N GLU A 343 -1.57 -8.01 -5.37
CA GLU A 343 -2.55 -7.81 -4.31
C GLU A 343 -3.96 -7.71 -4.87
N VAL A 344 -4.92 -8.26 -4.15
CA VAL A 344 -6.32 -8.33 -4.59
C VAL A 344 -7.25 -8.39 -3.38
N LEU A 345 -8.44 -7.80 -3.54
CA LEU A 345 -9.52 -7.86 -2.56
C LEU A 345 -10.68 -8.65 -3.13
N ILE A 346 -11.22 -9.57 -2.35
CA ILE A 346 -12.54 -10.16 -2.58
C ILE A 346 -13.54 -9.38 -1.75
N SER A 347 -14.46 -8.70 -2.43
CA SER A 347 -15.45 -7.83 -1.84
C SER A 347 -16.84 -8.47 -1.91
N PHE A 348 -17.57 -8.44 -0.80
CA PHE A 348 -18.87 -9.07 -0.67
C PHE A 348 -19.72 -8.38 0.40
N PRO A 349 -21.06 -8.42 0.29
CA PRO A 349 -21.93 -7.81 1.30
C PRO A 349 -21.89 -8.60 2.62
N SER A 350 -21.74 -7.92 3.74
CA SER A 350 -21.82 -8.51 5.08
C SER A 350 -22.39 -7.49 6.08
N PHE A 351 -23.43 -7.88 6.82
CA PHE A 351 -24.09 -7.05 7.85
C PHE A 351 -24.46 -5.62 7.41
N GLY A 352 -24.89 -5.44 6.15
CA GLY A 352 -25.26 -4.13 5.62
C GLY A 352 -24.08 -3.23 5.24
N ASN A 353 -22.85 -3.73 5.38
CA ASN A 353 -21.64 -3.09 4.88
C ASN A 353 -20.99 -3.95 3.79
N LEU A 354 -20.00 -3.38 3.11
CA LEU A 354 -19.17 -4.11 2.17
C LEU A 354 -17.94 -4.64 2.90
N ALA A 355 -17.87 -5.95 3.10
CA ALA A 355 -16.68 -6.60 3.65
C ALA A 355 -15.66 -6.85 2.53
N GLN A 356 -14.38 -6.90 2.91
CA GLN A 356 -13.27 -7.14 2.00
C GLN A 356 -12.30 -8.17 2.59
N PHE A 357 -11.89 -9.12 1.76
CA PHE A 357 -10.89 -10.13 2.10
C PHE A 357 -9.69 -10.00 1.17
N ARG A 358 -8.50 -9.79 1.75
CA ARG A 358 -7.27 -9.53 1.02
C ARG A 358 -6.52 -10.82 0.70
N LEU A 359 -6.00 -10.93 -0.53
CA LEU A 359 -4.99 -11.91 -0.91
C LEU A 359 -3.76 -11.18 -1.47
N ILE A 360 -2.59 -11.78 -1.28
CA ILE A 360 -1.29 -11.28 -1.74
C ILE A 360 -0.62 -12.38 -2.54
N LYS A 361 0.06 -12.01 -3.63
CA LYS A 361 0.80 -12.95 -4.47
C LYS A 361 2.18 -13.20 -3.86
N ASP A 362 2.50 -14.46 -3.62
CA ASP A 362 3.89 -14.88 -3.45
C ASP A 362 4.55 -14.86 -4.83
N THR A 363 5.37 -13.84 -5.07
CA THR A 363 6.03 -13.63 -6.36
C THR A 363 7.13 -14.65 -6.67
N ALA A 364 7.70 -15.31 -5.65
CA ALA A 364 8.73 -16.32 -5.86
C ALA A 364 8.12 -17.63 -6.40
N GLN A 365 6.92 -17.97 -5.93
CA GLN A 365 6.22 -19.20 -6.32
C GLN A 365 5.14 -18.98 -7.38
N ASP A 366 4.75 -17.72 -7.62
CA ASP A 366 3.68 -17.31 -8.53
C ASP A 366 2.31 -17.87 -8.13
N VAL A 367 1.98 -17.77 -6.84
CA VAL A 367 0.73 -18.26 -6.24
C VAL A 367 0.08 -17.20 -5.35
N TRP A 368 -1.25 -17.24 -5.21
CA TRP A 368 -1.97 -16.36 -4.29
C TRP A 368 -1.99 -16.96 -2.88
N LYS A 369 -1.79 -16.10 -1.89
CA LYS A 369 -1.69 -16.42 -0.46
C LYS A 369 -2.47 -15.42 0.38
N ILE A 370 -2.67 -15.77 1.64
CA ILE A 370 -3.51 -15.01 2.57
C ILE A 370 -2.60 -14.32 3.59
N PRO A 371 -2.67 -12.99 3.78
CA PRO A 371 -1.97 -12.34 4.87
C PRO A 371 -2.61 -12.72 6.20
N LEU A 372 -1.84 -12.68 7.30
CA LEU A 372 -2.31 -13.00 8.64
C LEU A 372 -3.58 -12.20 9.04
N ASN A 373 -3.65 -10.93 8.63
CA ASN A 373 -4.83 -10.07 8.78
C ASN A 373 -5.47 -9.81 7.41
N ALA A 374 -6.28 -10.77 6.94
CA ALA A 374 -6.88 -10.72 5.62
C ALA A 374 -8.21 -9.94 5.55
N MET A 375 -8.98 -9.89 6.63
CA MET A 375 -10.25 -9.16 6.67
C MET A 375 -10.04 -7.66 6.92
N GLN A 376 -10.75 -6.81 6.18
CA GLN A 376 -10.72 -5.34 6.31
C GLN A 376 -12.09 -4.75 6.62
#